data_AF-A0A8D8C5E2-F1
#
_entry.id   AF-A0A8D8C5E2-F1
#
_cell.length_a   1.000
_cell.length_b   1.000
_cell.length_c   1.000
_cell.angle_alpha   90.00
_cell.angle_beta   90.00
_cell.angle_gamma   90.00
#
_symmetry.space_group_name_H-M   'P 1'
#
loop_
_entity.id
_entity.type
_entity.pdbx_description
1 polymer ?
#
loop_
_entity_poly.entity_id
_entity_poly.type
_entity_poly.pdbx_seq_one_letter_code
_entity_poly.pdbx_strand_id
1 'polypeptide(L)'
;KRVVEVPFEDVFPLESGESCDSDLEGDSGSEEEDDVVAIRQAEIISRSLLNPVPSQRLGDWEKHTKGMGSRIMQKMGYVVGAGLGCRGEGIVVPIGAQVLPQGRSLDYCMQLREKANGDADLFSVEKKLMREKRIQEKRDAQESARRKGRKDVFSFINSDILGND
;
A
#
# COMPACT_ATOMS: atom_id res chain seq x y z
N LYS A 1 9.12 9.67 -25.29
CA LYS A 1 8.08 9.65 -24.24
C LYS A 1 7.31 10.96 -24.34
N ARG A 2 6.03 10.92 -24.71
CA ARG A 2 5.18 12.10 -24.71
C ARG A 2 4.74 12.30 -23.26
N VAL A 3 5.22 13.37 -22.62
CA VAL A 3 4.75 13.74 -21.27
C VAL A 3 3.37 14.36 -21.49
N VAL A 4 2.33 13.69 -21.00
CA VAL A 4 0.99 14.28 -20.96
C VAL A 4 0.96 15.08 -19.67
N GLU A 5 0.96 16.40 -19.79
CA GLU A 5 0.75 17.31 -18.67
C GLU A 5 -0.73 17.21 -18.30
N VAL A 6 -1.00 16.53 -17.19
CA VAL A 6 -2.35 16.48 -16.61
C VAL A 6 -2.44 17.65 -15.63
N PRO A 7 -3.39 18.58 -15.81
CA PRO A 7 -3.64 19.66 -14.86
C PRO A 7 -3.89 19.09 -13.46
N PHE A 8 -3.40 19.77 -12.43
CA PHE A 8 -3.51 19.29 -11.04
C PHE A 8 -4.98 19.14 -10.60
N GLU A 9 -5.85 19.96 -11.19
CA GLU A 9 -7.29 20.00 -10.97
C GLU A 9 -7.99 18.70 -11.42
N ASP A 10 -7.41 17.97 -12.38
CA ASP A 10 -7.96 16.72 -12.92
C ASP A 10 -7.40 15.46 -12.23
N VAL A 11 -6.36 15.62 -11.41
CA VAL A 11 -5.73 14.51 -10.66
C VAL A 11 -6.56 14.12 -9.44
N PHE A 12 -7.34 15.07 -8.92
CA PHE A 12 -8.31 14.81 -7.87
C PHE A 12 -9.72 14.97 -8.45
N PRO A 13 -10.58 13.94 -8.33
CA PRO A 13 -12.02 14.12 -8.43
C PRO A 13 -12.50 14.94 -7.23
N LEU A 14 -12.17 16.23 -7.20
CA LEU A 14 -12.94 17.22 -6.47
C LEU A 14 -14.12 17.59 -7.38
N GLU A 15 -14.95 16.59 -7.69
CA GLU A 15 -16.37 16.89 -7.80
C GLU A 15 -16.67 17.64 -6.51
N SER A 16 -17.22 18.84 -6.66
CA SER A 16 -17.49 19.79 -5.60
C SER A 16 -18.22 19.00 -4.51
N GLY A 17 -17.45 18.54 -3.54
CA GLY A 17 -17.93 17.59 -2.56
C GLY A 17 -19.11 18.30 -1.95
N GLU A 18 -20.26 17.64 -2.02
CA GLU A 18 -21.45 17.94 -1.25
C GLU A 18 -20.96 18.61 0.01
N SER A 19 -21.08 19.96 0.08
CA SER A 19 -20.68 20.62 1.31
C SER A 19 -21.56 19.93 2.33
N CYS A 20 -20.96 19.36 3.37
CA CYS A 20 -21.72 18.79 4.46
C CYS A 20 -22.30 19.94 5.31
N ASP A 21 -22.78 20.99 4.66
CA ASP A 21 -23.90 21.79 5.11
C ASP A 21 -25.14 20.95 4.84
N SER A 22 -25.29 19.84 5.59
CA SER A 22 -26.61 19.25 5.73
C SER A 22 -27.44 20.27 6.50
N ASP A 23 -28.17 21.08 5.74
CA ASP A 23 -29.34 21.89 6.06
C ASP A 23 -29.67 21.96 7.56
N LEU A 24 -29.23 23.04 8.21
CA LEU A 24 -29.96 23.61 9.34
C LEU A 24 -30.52 24.97 8.90
N GLU A 25 -31.33 24.96 7.84
CA GLU A 25 -32.30 26.03 7.59
C GLU A 25 -33.46 25.85 8.58
N GLY A 26 -33.21 26.30 9.80
CA GLY A 26 -34.18 26.41 10.89
C GLY A 26 -34.02 27.76 11.54
N ASP A 27 -34.61 28.79 10.93
CA ASP A 27 -34.78 30.12 11.51
C ASP A 27 -35.65 30.02 12.78
N SER A 28 -35.01 29.95 13.94
CA SER A 28 -35.55 30.42 15.21
C SER A 28 -34.44 30.63 16.23
N GLY A 29 -34.34 31.88 16.69
CA GLY A 29 -33.26 32.34 17.53
C GLY A 29 -33.19 31.72 18.93
N SER A 30 -31.94 31.67 19.40
CA SER A 30 -31.46 31.66 20.79
C SER A 30 -31.71 30.40 21.64
N GLU A 31 -30.59 29.90 22.18
CA GLU A 31 -30.39 28.84 23.20
C GLU A 31 -30.19 27.39 22.71
N GLU A 32 -30.57 27.03 21.47
CA GLU A 32 -30.50 25.62 21.01
C GLU A 32 -29.25 25.25 20.17
N GLU A 33 -28.46 26.22 19.71
CA GLU A 33 -27.26 25.95 18.87
C GLU A 33 -26.15 25.20 19.62
N ASP A 34 -25.96 25.51 20.91
CA ASP A 34 -24.98 24.85 21.77
C ASP A 34 -25.32 23.36 21.97
N ASP A 35 -26.61 23.01 22.03
CA ASP A 35 -27.07 21.64 22.18
C ASP A 35 -26.73 20.79 20.96
N VAL A 36 -26.88 21.32 19.74
CA VAL A 36 -26.57 20.57 18.51
C VAL A 36 -25.07 20.26 18.39
N VAL A 37 -24.22 21.23 18.77
CA VAL A 37 -22.76 21.05 18.77
C VAL A 37 -22.34 20.04 19.85
N ALA A 38 -22.93 20.10 21.04
CA ALA A 38 -22.68 19.16 22.11
C ALA A 38 -23.08 17.73 21.72
N ILE A 39 -24.23 17.55 21.04
CA ILE A 39 -24.68 16.25 20.54
C ILE A 39 -23.68 15.69 19.52
N ARG A 40 -23.22 16.51 18.56
CA ARG A 40 -22.19 16.09 17.57
C ARG A 40 -20.89 15.67 18.25
N GLN A 41 -20.42 16.43 19.24
CA GLN A 41 -19.22 16.09 19.99
C GLN A 41 -19.38 14.79 20.80
N ALA A 42 -20.55 14.59 21.41
CA ALA A 42 -20.88 13.36 22.13
C ALA A 42 -20.91 12.13 21.22
N GLU A 43 -21.37 12.27 19.98
CA GLU A 43 -21.33 11.21 18.97
C GLU A 43 -19.89 10.80 18.64
N ILE A 44 -18.99 11.78 18.42
CA ILE A 44 -17.57 11.54 18.15
C ILE A 44 -16.89 10.84 19.34
N ILE A 45 -17.14 11.30 20.56
CA ILE A 45 -16.61 10.67 21.78
C ILE A 45 -17.12 9.24 21.90
N SER A 46 -18.42 9.02 21.71
CA SER A 46 -19.03 7.69 21.75
C SER A 46 -18.32 6.75 20.78
N ARG A 47 -18.13 7.19 19.52
CA ARG A 47 -17.43 6.39 18.52
C ARG A 47 -15.97 6.10 18.86
N SER A 48 -15.26 7.07 19.47
CA SER A 48 -13.90 6.84 19.99
C SER A 48 -13.84 5.70 21.01
N LEU A 49 -14.83 5.63 21.91
CA LEU A 49 -14.91 4.59 22.94
C LEU A 49 -15.22 3.19 22.37
N LEU A 50 -15.90 3.12 21.22
CA LEU A 50 -16.20 1.87 20.53
C LEU A 50 -15.03 1.36 19.66
N ASN A 51 -14.03 2.20 19.37
CA ASN A 51 -12.91 1.78 18.55
C ASN A 51 -11.99 0.80 19.29
N PRO A 52 -11.53 -0.27 18.62
CA PRO A 52 -10.58 -1.19 19.22
C PRO A 52 -9.27 -0.48 19.51
N VAL A 53 -8.65 -0.80 20.64
CA VAL A 53 -7.33 -0.28 21.00
C VAL A 53 -6.33 -0.71 19.91
N PRO A 54 -5.67 0.22 19.21
CA PRO A 54 -4.73 -0.13 18.16
C PRO A 54 -3.52 -0.85 18.77
N SER A 55 -2.93 -1.78 18.00
CA SER A 55 -1.75 -2.55 18.42
C SER A 55 -0.50 -1.67 18.61
N GLN A 56 -0.46 -0.53 17.92
CA GLN A 56 0.59 0.47 18.02
C GLN A 56 0.00 1.79 18.51
N ARG A 57 0.74 2.49 19.37
CA ARG A 57 0.33 3.81 19.85
C ARG A 57 0.35 4.78 18.68
N LEU A 58 -0.77 5.46 18.46
CA LEU A 58 -0.83 6.61 17.55
C LEU A 58 0.20 7.64 18.03
N GLY A 59 1.02 8.15 17.11
CA GLY A 59 2.00 9.19 17.46
C GLY A 59 3.36 8.67 17.95
N ASP A 60 3.79 7.44 17.60
CA ASP A 60 5.15 6.96 17.92
C ASP A 60 6.28 7.89 17.40
N TRP A 61 6.01 8.70 16.38
CA TRP A 61 6.90 9.75 15.89
C TRP A 61 7.04 10.94 16.85
N GLU A 62 6.07 11.14 17.75
CA GLU A 62 6.05 12.24 18.72
C GLU A 62 7.11 12.11 19.82
N LYS A 63 7.71 10.92 19.97
CA LYS A 63 8.92 10.73 20.78
C LYS A 63 10.04 11.69 20.37
N HIS A 64 10.04 12.14 19.12
CA HIS A 64 11.02 13.09 18.58
C HIS A 64 10.51 14.55 18.52
N THR A 65 9.23 14.82 18.79
CA THR A 65 8.62 16.16 18.67
C THR A 65 7.91 16.63 19.94
N LYS A 66 8.16 15.99 21.09
CA LYS A 66 7.61 16.37 22.41
C LYS A 66 6.08 16.51 22.43
N GLY A 67 5.36 15.78 21.57
CA GLY A 67 3.90 15.86 21.48
C GLY A 67 3.36 17.17 20.90
N MET A 68 4.14 17.89 20.08
CA MET A 68 3.63 19.10 19.42
C MET A 68 2.47 18.80 18.46
N GLY A 69 2.50 17.65 17.77
CA GLY A 69 1.45 17.25 16.83
C GLY A 69 0.10 17.05 17.50
N SER A 70 0.06 16.17 18.50
CA SER A 70 -1.11 15.88 19.32
C SER A 70 -1.66 17.13 19.97
N ARG A 71 -0.80 18.04 20.45
CA ARG A 71 -1.22 19.33 21.00
C ARG A 71 -1.90 20.23 19.96
N ILE A 72 -1.38 20.28 18.73
CA ILE A 72 -2.00 21.07 17.65
C ILE A 72 -3.34 20.44 17.27
N MET A 73 -3.41 19.12 17.11
CA MET A 73 -4.64 18.41 16.80
C MET A 73 -5.73 18.67 17.85
N GLN A 74 -5.40 18.56 19.14
CA GLN A 74 -6.34 18.85 20.23
C GLN A 74 -6.84 20.29 20.19
N LYS A 75 -5.95 21.26 19.90
CA LYS A 75 -6.35 22.67 19.74
C LYS A 75 -7.30 22.89 18.57
N MET A 76 -7.24 22.05 17.54
CA MET A 76 -8.16 22.06 16.41
C MET A 76 -9.43 21.22 16.65
N GLY A 77 -9.66 20.74 17.88
CA GLY A 77 -10.86 19.99 18.25
C GLY A 77 -10.78 18.48 18.05
N TYR A 78 -9.60 17.91 17.78
CA TYR A 78 -9.45 16.47 17.67
C TYR A 78 -9.70 15.75 19.01
N VAL A 79 -10.58 14.75 18.97
CA VAL A 79 -10.85 13.85 20.10
C VAL A 79 -9.93 12.62 19.99
N VAL A 80 -9.12 12.39 21.01
CA VAL A 80 -8.17 11.28 21.04
C VAL A 80 -8.91 9.94 20.89
N GLY A 81 -8.47 9.12 19.94
CA GLY A 81 -9.07 7.80 19.63
C GLY A 81 -10.23 7.85 18.63
N ALA A 82 -10.72 9.05 18.27
CA ALA A 82 -11.64 9.21 17.16
C ALA A 82 -10.89 9.26 15.82
N GLY A 83 -11.61 8.97 14.73
CA GLY A 83 -11.14 9.27 13.38
C GLY A 83 -11.21 10.76 13.09
N LEU A 84 -10.53 11.20 12.04
CA LEU A 84 -10.68 12.54 11.48
C LEU A 84 -11.95 12.62 10.61
N GLY A 85 -12.46 13.82 10.32
CA GLY A 85 -13.70 14.02 9.56
C GLY A 85 -14.79 14.69 10.39
N CYS A 86 -15.87 15.12 9.76
CA CYS A 86 -16.91 15.92 10.42
C CYS A 86 -17.66 15.15 11.51
N ARG A 87 -17.86 13.84 11.31
CA ARG A 87 -18.42 12.91 12.31
C ARG A 87 -17.35 11.94 12.84
N GLY A 88 -16.09 12.32 12.64
CA GLY A 88 -14.93 11.50 12.93
C GLY A 88 -14.82 10.23 12.09
N GLU A 89 -15.49 10.10 10.92
CA GLU A 89 -15.57 8.87 10.11
C GLU A 89 -14.24 8.22 9.72
N GLY A 90 -13.15 8.98 9.73
CA GLY A 90 -11.83 8.57 9.26
C GLY A 90 -11.22 7.36 9.97
N ILE A 91 -10.19 6.81 9.33
CA ILE A 91 -9.48 5.61 9.78
C ILE A 91 -8.61 5.96 11.00
N VAL A 92 -8.80 5.23 12.10
CA VAL A 92 -8.03 5.42 13.34
C VAL A 92 -6.75 4.61 13.36
N VAL A 93 -6.77 3.42 12.74
CA VAL A 93 -5.61 2.52 12.71
C VAL A 93 -4.69 2.90 11.55
N PRO A 94 -3.40 3.12 11.78
CA PRO A 94 -2.47 3.44 10.69
C PRO A 94 -2.41 2.28 9.67
N ILE A 95 -2.36 2.63 8.40
CA ILE A 95 -2.24 1.66 7.30
C ILE A 95 -0.76 1.36 7.07
N GLY A 96 -0.41 0.07 7.05
CA GLY A 96 0.95 -0.38 6.71
C GLY A 96 1.22 -0.32 5.21
N ALA A 97 2.41 0.15 4.82
CA ALA A 97 2.87 0.12 3.44
C ALA A 97 3.82 -1.07 3.23
N GLN A 98 3.59 -1.86 2.18
CA GLN A 98 4.50 -2.93 1.76
C GLN A 98 5.47 -2.39 0.70
N VAL A 99 6.77 -2.48 0.96
CA VAL A 99 7.80 -2.09 -0.01
C VAL A 99 8.05 -3.25 -0.97
N LEU A 100 7.89 -2.99 -2.27
CA LEU A 100 8.13 -3.97 -3.32
C LEU A 100 9.53 -3.80 -3.94
N PRO A 101 10.13 -4.86 -4.51
CA PRO A 101 11.37 -4.75 -5.26
C PRO A 101 11.29 -3.75 -6.42
N GLN A 102 12.28 -2.87 -6.49
CA GLN A 102 12.35 -1.85 -7.54
C GLN A 102 12.62 -2.45 -8.92
N GLY A 103 12.07 -1.85 -9.97
CA GLY A 103 12.31 -2.28 -11.36
C GLY A 103 11.65 -3.60 -11.73
N ARG A 104 10.69 -4.08 -10.93
CA ARG A 104 9.93 -5.30 -11.19
C ARG A 104 8.46 -5.00 -11.51
N SER A 105 7.82 -5.90 -12.24
CA SER A 105 6.37 -5.82 -12.46
C SER A 105 5.61 -6.26 -11.20
N LEU A 106 4.37 -5.78 -11.07
CA LEU A 106 3.48 -6.21 -9.98
C LEU A 106 3.21 -7.72 -10.04
N ASP A 107 3.09 -8.29 -11.25
CA ASP A 107 2.93 -9.72 -11.48
C ASP A 107 4.12 -10.54 -10.93
N TYR A 108 5.35 -10.06 -11.17
CA TYR A 108 6.55 -10.68 -10.61
C TYR A 108 6.56 -10.62 -9.08
N CYS A 109 6.13 -9.49 -8.51
CA CYS A 109 6.04 -9.34 -7.05
C CYS A 109 4.96 -10.24 -6.44
N MET A 110 3.85 -10.46 -7.15
CA MET A 110 2.80 -11.39 -6.73
C MET A 110 3.30 -12.83 -6.72
N GLN A 111 4.00 -13.26 -7.76
CA GLN A 111 4.62 -14.59 -7.80
C GLN A 111 5.67 -14.77 -6.69
N LEU A 112 6.44 -13.73 -6.38
CA LEU A 112 7.38 -13.72 -5.25
C LEU A 112 6.65 -13.93 -3.92
N ARG A 113 5.53 -13.24 -3.71
CA ARG A 113 4.71 -13.38 -2.50
C ARG A 113 4.11 -14.78 -2.34
N GLU A 114 3.65 -15.37 -3.45
CA GLU A 114 3.17 -16.76 -3.45
C GLU A 114 4.27 -17.75 -3.07
N LYS A 115 5.47 -17.59 -3.65
CA LYS A 115 6.65 -18.43 -3.33
C LYS A 115 7.17 -18.22 -1.92
N ALA A 116 6.94 -17.04 -1.35
CA ALA A 116 7.29 -16.69 0.01
C ALA A 116 6.28 -17.21 1.05
N ASN A 117 5.17 -17.83 0.63
CA ASN A 117 4.09 -18.27 1.52
C ASN A 117 3.58 -17.17 2.49
N GLY A 118 3.66 -15.91 2.06
CA GLY A 118 3.25 -14.75 2.88
C GLY A 118 4.34 -14.17 3.79
N ASP A 119 5.61 -14.60 3.67
CA ASP A 119 6.72 -13.93 4.37
C ASP A 119 6.83 -12.46 3.98
N ALA A 120 7.06 -11.60 4.98
CA ALA A 120 7.11 -10.15 4.81
C ALA A 120 8.35 -9.66 4.03
N ASP A 121 9.42 -10.47 4.00
CA ASP A 121 10.70 -10.07 3.41
C ASP A 121 10.85 -10.61 1.97
N LEU A 122 10.26 -9.89 1.01
CA LEU A 122 10.33 -10.22 -0.42
C LEU A 122 11.78 -10.17 -0.96
N PHE A 123 12.66 -9.38 -0.35
CA PHE A 123 14.03 -9.16 -0.82
C PHE A 123 14.91 -10.39 -0.64
N SER A 124 14.81 -11.06 0.50
CA SER A 124 15.58 -12.29 0.76
C SER A 124 15.12 -13.44 -0.15
N VAL A 125 13.81 -13.56 -0.38
CA VAL A 125 13.23 -14.55 -1.29
C VAL A 125 13.68 -14.31 -2.73
N GLU A 126 13.66 -13.06 -3.21
CA GLU A 126 14.16 -12.73 -4.55
C GLU A 126 15.64 -13.11 -4.71
N LYS A 127 16.47 -12.77 -3.73
CA LYS A 127 17.90 -13.09 -3.74
C LYS A 127 18.15 -14.61 -3.78
N LYS A 128 17.36 -15.38 -3.02
CA LYS A 128 17.43 -16.85 -3.01
C LYS A 128 17.06 -17.42 -4.37
N LEU A 129 15.94 -16.96 -4.95
CA LEU A 129 15.47 -17.42 -6.25
C LEU A 129 16.46 -17.10 -7.37
N MET A 130 17.03 -15.90 -7.38
CA MET A 130 18.06 -15.52 -8.36
C MET A 130 19.33 -16.37 -8.21
N ARG A 131 19.72 -16.71 -6.97
CA ARG A 131 20.85 -17.60 -6.71
C ARG A 131 20.59 -19.01 -7.23
N GLU A 132 19.41 -19.56 -6.98
CA GLU A 132 18.99 -20.88 -7.46
C GLU A 132 18.96 -20.93 -8.98
N LYS A 133 18.35 -19.92 -9.63
CA LYS A 133 18.32 -19.81 -11.09
C LYS A 133 19.73 -19.79 -11.69
N ARG A 134 20.64 -18.99 -11.12
CA ARG A 134 22.05 -18.94 -11.58
C ARG A 134 22.78 -20.28 -11.42
N ILE A 135 22.48 -21.03 -10.36
CA ILE A 135 23.07 -22.36 -10.14
C ILE A 135 22.52 -23.36 -11.15
N GLN A 136 21.22 -23.32 -11.42
CA GLN A 136 20.55 -24.19 -12.39
C GLN A 136 21.05 -23.93 -13.80
N GLU A 137 21.11 -22.68 -14.24
CA GLU A 137 21.68 -22.29 -15.54
C GLU A 137 23.12 -22.80 -15.72
N LYS A 138 23.95 -22.76 -14.66
CA LYS A 138 25.31 -23.31 -14.70
C LYS A 138 25.32 -24.83 -14.85
N ARG A 139 24.43 -25.54 -14.16
CA ARG A 139 24.31 -27.00 -14.30
C ARG A 139 23.82 -27.38 -15.70
N ASP A 140 22.79 -26.71 -16.18
CA ASP A 140 22.21 -26.95 -17.50
C ASP A 140 23.21 -26.63 -18.62
N ALA A 141 24.00 -25.57 -18.47
CA ALA A 141 25.09 -25.23 -19.39
C ALA A 141 26.20 -26.30 -19.38
N GLN A 142 26.59 -26.81 -18.21
CA GLN A 142 27.57 -27.88 -18.09
C GLN A 142 27.07 -29.19 -18.72
N GLU A 143 25.81 -29.53 -18.50
CA GLU A 143 25.20 -30.72 -19.08
C GLU A 143 25.05 -30.59 -20.60
N SER A 144 24.62 -29.44 -21.10
CA SER A 144 24.52 -29.15 -22.53
C SER A 144 25.88 -29.22 -23.22
N ALA A 145 26.94 -28.71 -22.58
CA ALA A 145 28.31 -28.84 -23.09
C ALA A 145 28.77 -30.30 -23.16
N ARG A 146 28.43 -31.10 -22.14
CA ARG A 146 28.69 -32.56 -22.14
C ARG A 146 27.92 -33.29 -23.25
N ARG A 147 26.64 -32.93 -23.46
CA ARG A 147 25.79 -33.55 -24.49
C ARG A 147 26.24 -33.18 -25.91
N LYS A 148 26.66 -31.93 -26.16
CA LYS A 148 27.23 -31.51 -27.46
C LYS A 148 28.45 -32.33 -27.89
N GLY A 149 29.24 -32.86 -26.95
CA GLY A 149 30.38 -33.72 -27.26
C GLY A 149 30.02 -35.15 -27.66
N ARG A 150 28.74 -35.56 -27.54
CA ARG A 150 28.26 -36.89 -27.88
C ARG A 150 27.46 -36.82 -29.19
N LYS A 151 27.77 -37.71 -30.14
CA LYS A 151 26.96 -37.88 -31.35
C LYS A 151 25.62 -38.51 -30.93
N ASP A 152 24.56 -37.72 -31.00
CA ASP A 152 23.20 -38.11 -30.66
C ASP A 152 22.31 -38.10 -31.91
N VAL A 153 21.22 -38.85 -31.92
CA VAL A 153 20.30 -38.95 -33.09
C VAL A 153 19.81 -37.56 -33.52
N PHE A 154 19.55 -36.67 -32.56
CA PHE A 154 19.14 -35.30 -32.84
C PHE A 154 20.27 -34.42 -33.37
N SER A 155 21.53 -34.68 -33.00
CA SER A 155 22.67 -33.96 -33.60
C SER A 155 22.81 -34.29 -35.08
N PHE A 156 22.59 -35.55 -35.46
CA PHE A 156 22.59 -36.00 -36.85
C PHE A 156 21.45 -35.38 -37.65
N ILE A 157 20.23 -35.33 -37.10
CA ILE A 157 19.09 -34.69 -37.78
C ILE A 157 19.36 -33.20 -38.01
N ASN A 158 19.92 -32.51 -37.01
CA ASN A 158 20.19 -31.08 -37.08
C ASN A 158 21.36 -30.72 -38.01
N SER A 159 22.37 -31.59 -38.14
CA SER A 159 23.52 -31.35 -39.03
C SER A 159 23.32 -31.85 -40.45
N ASP A 160 22.78 -33.07 -40.61
CA ASP A 160 22.88 -33.81 -41.87
C ASP A 160 21.56 -33.81 -42.67
N ILE A 161 20.42 -33.53 -42.01
CA ILE A 161 19.10 -33.52 -42.66
C ILE A 161 18.55 -32.10 -42.78
N LEU A 162 18.64 -31.30 -41.71
CA LEU A 162 18.09 -29.94 -41.66
C LEU A 162 19.13 -28.83 -41.94
N GLY A 163 20.42 -29.16 -41.94
CA GLY A 163 21.52 -28.20 -42.09
C GLY A 163 21.98 -27.97 -43.54
N ASN A 164 21.52 -28.78 -44.50
CA ASN A 164 21.84 -28.65 -45.92
C ASN A 164 20.72 -27.88 -46.65
N ASP A 165 20.86 -26.56 -46.70
CA ASP A 165 20.32 -25.66 -47.74
C ASP A 165 21.46 -24.73 -48.20
#